data_AF-A0A521C4J0-F1
#
_entry.id   AF-A0A521C4J0-F1
#
_cell.length_a   1.000
_cell.length_b   1.000
_cell.length_c   1.000
_cell.angle_alpha   90.00
_cell.angle_beta   90.00
_cell.angle_gamma   90.00
#
_symmetry.space_group_name_H-M   'P 1'
#
loop_
_entity.id
_entity.type
_entity.pdbx_description
1 polymer ?
#
loop_
_entity_poly.entity_id
_entity_poly.type
_entity_poly.pdbx_seq_one_letter_code
_entity_poly.pdbx_strand_id
1 'polypeptide(L)'
;MPFATQWFLVYYSILGLLLLVSGAFFTFRPDKIAGRLMVYAEREKPPVILIRILKYLILFTLPGLALSFFPFSWVELLFTVWSLILLYIAGAQLVRWKQSRMLIRHNPESLAKTIRKGGAIMMSVGFAIFLLAYLVVNRATG
;
A
#
# COMPACT_ATOMS: atom_id res chain seq x y z
N MET A 1 -11.04 -16.18 19.48
CA MET A 1 -10.10 -15.09 19.12
C MET A 1 -10.72 -13.75 19.49
N PRO A 2 -10.00 -12.84 20.15
CA PRO A 2 -10.45 -11.46 20.38
C PRO A 2 -10.81 -10.75 19.07
N PHE A 3 -11.75 -9.79 19.13
CA PHE A 3 -12.16 -9.00 17.95
C PHE A 3 -10.98 -8.32 17.26
N ALA A 4 -10.03 -7.76 18.01
CA ALA A 4 -8.83 -7.15 17.46
C ALA A 4 -7.99 -8.14 16.64
N THR A 5 -7.80 -9.37 17.12
CA THR A 5 -7.08 -10.42 16.40
C THR A 5 -7.76 -10.77 15.07
N GLN A 6 -9.09 -10.87 15.06
CA GLN A 6 -9.86 -11.10 13.85
C GLN A 6 -9.74 -9.92 12.87
N TRP A 7 -9.78 -8.69 13.37
CA TRP A 7 -9.58 -7.49 12.57
C TRP A 7 -8.21 -7.48 11.90
N PHE A 8 -7.13 -7.73 12.65
CA PHE A 8 -5.77 -7.78 12.10
C PHE A 8 -5.59 -8.93 11.11
N LEU A 9 -6.20 -10.08 11.36
CA LEU A 9 -6.18 -11.19 10.40
C LEU A 9 -6.81 -10.79 9.05
N VAL A 10 -7.99 -10.17 9.10
CA VAL A 10 -8.68 -9.67 7.90
C VAL A 10 -7.86 -8.56 7.23
N TYR A 11 -7.33 -7.62 8.03
CA TYR A 11 -6.56 -6.50 7.52
C TYR A 11 -5.28 -6.97 6.81
N TYR A 12 -4.51 -7.86 7.43
CA TYR A 12 -3.30 -8.45 6.83
C TYR A 12 -3.63 -9.27 5.59
N SER A 13 -4.68 -10.07 5.63
CA SER A 13 -5.07 -10.89 4.47
C SER A 13 -5.46 -10.04 3.27
N ILE A 14 -6.31 -9.03 3.47
CA ILE A 14 -6.76 -8.12 2.40
C ILE A 14 -5.59 -7.30 1.87
N LEU A 15 -4.80 -6.68 2.76
CA LEU A 15 -3.71 -5.80 2.36
C LEU A 15 -2.56 -6.60 1.70
N GLY A 16 -2.22 -7.76 2.25
CA GLY A 16 -1.24 -8.68 1.66
C GLY A 16 -1.66 -9.12 0.27
N LEU A 17 -2.92 -9.54 0.08
CA LEU A 17 -3.44 -9.94 -1.22
C LEU A 17 -3.46 -8.77 -2.21
N LEU A 18 -3.90 -7.59 -1.76
CA LEU A 18 -3.91 -6.39 -2.58
C LEU A 18 -2.50 -6.03 -3.07
N LEU A 19 -1.50 -6.08 -2.19
CA LEU A 19 -0.10 -5.80 -2.55
C LEU A 19 0.50 -6.88 -3.45
N LEU A 20 0.20 -8.16 -3.24
CA LEU A 20 0.66 -9.23 -4.12
C LEU A 20 0.06 -9.09 -5.52
N VAL A 21 -1.26 -8.92 -5.64
CA VAL A 21 -1.95 -8.84 -6.93
C VAL A 21 -1.54 -7.57 -7.68
N SER A 22 -1.55 -6.41 -7.01
CA SER A 22 -1.16 -5.15 -7.64
C SER A 22 0.34 -5.10 -7.92
N GLY A 23 1.18 -5.61 -7.02
CA GLY A 23 2.62 -5.72 -7.21
C GLY A 23 2.98 -6.62 -8.40
N ALA A 24 2.36 -7.80 -8.50
CA ALA A 24 2.52 -8.70 -9.65
C ALA A 24 2.09 -8.00 -10.95
N PHE A 25 0.94 -7.33 -10.93
CA PHE A 25 0.49 -6.55 -12.09
C PHE A 25 1.51 -5.47 -12.50
N PHE A 26 2.13 -4.80 -11.53
CA PHE A 26 3.13 -3.75 -11.76
C PHE A 26 4.45 -4.32 -12.28
N THR A 27 4.85 -5.49 -11.81
CA THR A 27 6.09 -6.17 -12.23
C THR A 27 5.97 -6.79 -13.62
N PHE A 28 4.83 -7.39 -13.96
CA PHE A 28 4.63 -8.07 -15.24
C PHE A 28 4.19 -7.14 -16.38
N ARG A 29 3.55 -6.01 -16.08
CA ARG A 29 3.07 -5.07 -17.10
C ARG A 29 3.50 -3.61 -16.83
N PRO A 30 4.79 -3.34 -16.57
CA PRO A 30 5.26 -2.01 -16.21
C PRO A 30 5.01 -0.99 -17.33
N ASP A 31 5.14 -1.37 -18.60
CA ASP A 31 4.99 -0.45 -19.73
C ASP A 31 3.55 0.05 -19.89
N LYS A 32 2.56 -0.82 -19.67
CA LYS A 32 1.14 -0.44 -19.72
C LYS A 32 0.78 0.57 -18.63
N ILE A 33 1.42 0.43 -17.46
CA ILE A 33 1.18 1.32 -16.33
C ILE A 33 1.92 2.64 -16.54
N ALA A 34 3.16 2.59 -17.03
CA ALA A 34 3.92 3.77 -17.41
C ALA A 34 3.14 4.61 -18.44
N GLY A 35 2.57 3.97 -19.46
CA GLY A 35 1.70 4.62 -20.45
C GLY A 35 0.46 5.28 -19.83
N ARG A 36 -0.25 4.59 -18.93
CA ARG A 36 -1.38 5.20 -18.20
C ARG A 36 -0.93 6.37 -17.32
N LEU A 37 0.20 6.25 -16.64
CA LEU A 37 0.72 7.28 -15.75
C LEU A 37 1.16 8.53 -16.54
N MET A 38 1.72 8.34 -17.73
CA MET A 38 2.01 9.41 -18.69
C MET A 38 0.74 10.17 -19.09
N VAL A 39 -0.32 9.45 -19.48
CA VAL A 39 -1.64 10.06 -19.80
C VAL A 39 -2.22 10.82 -18.61
N TYR A 40 -2.04 10.33 -17.38
CA TYR A 40 -2.45 11.09 -16.20
C TYR A 40 -1.56 12.30 -15.94
N ALA A 41 -0.26 12.21 -16.18
CA ALA A 41 0.67 13.32 -16.04
C ALA A 41 0.40 14.45 -17.05
N GLU A 42 -0.27 14.17 -18.17
CA GLU A 42 -0.82 15.17 -19.08
C GLU A 42 -1.85 16.08 -18.42
N ARG A 43 -2.59 15.58 -17.42
CA ARG A 43 -3.63 16.31 -16.71
C ARG A 43 -3.07 17.12 -15.53
N GLU A 44 -3.65 18.29 -15.28
CA GLU A 44 -3.30 19.13 -14.12
C GLU A 44 -3.77 18.56 -12.80
N LYS A 45 -4.89 17.83 -12.80
CA LYS A 45 -5.47 17.26 -11.59
C LYS A 45 -4.95 15.84 -11.33
N PRO A 46 -4.69 15.46 -10.08
CA PRO A 46 -4.29 14.11 -9.72
C PRO A 46 -5.39 13.08 -10.05
N PRO A 47 -5.04 11.80 -10.24
CA PRO A 47 -6.01 10.76 -10.53
C PRO A 47 -6.95 10.54 -9.34
N VAL A 48 -8.25 10.74 -9.56
CA VAL A 48 -9.29 10.56 -8.52
C VAL A 48 -9.25 9.13 -7.93
N ILE A 49 -8.87 8.14 -8.73
CA ILE A 49 -8.78 6.76 -8.28
C ILE A 49 -7.69 6.56 -7.21
N LEU A 50 -6.56 7.25 -7.31
CA LEU A 50 -5.47 7.18 -6.31
C LEU A 50 -5.90 7.84 -5.00
N ILE A 51 -6.60 8.97 -5.07
CA ILE A 51 -7.16 9.64 -3.90
C ILE A 51 -8.15 8.72 -3.18
N ARG A 52 -9.02 8.05 -3.96
CA ARG A 52 -10.02 7.12 -3.42
C ARG A 52 -9.35 5.92 -2.74
N ILE A 53 -8.34 5.31 -3.38
CA ILE A 53 -7.55 4.21 -2.78
C ILE A 53 -6.94 4.66 -1.46
N LEU A 54 -6.30 5.83 -1.43
CA LEU A 54 -5.66 6.35 -0.22
C LEU A 54 -6.67 6.57 0.90
N LYS A 55 -7.85 7.15 0.59
CA LYS A 55 -8.93 7.35 1.56
C LYS A 55 -9.40 6.04 2.17
N TYR A 56 -9.60 4.99 1.37
CA TYR A 56 -10.01 3.68 1.89
C TYR A 56 -8.91 3.01 2.71
N LEU A 57 -7.65 3.10 2.30
CA LEU A 57 -6.54 2.55 3.08
C LEU A 57 -6.41 3.25 4.44
N ILE A 58 -6.57 4.58 4.50
CA ILE A 58 -6.61 5.32 5.77
C ILE A 58 -7.77 4.83 6.65
N LEU A 59 -8.97 4.67 6.07
CA LEU A 59 -10.15 4.19 6.79
C LEU A 59 -9.95 2.79 7.36
N PHE A 60 -9.18 1.93 6.70
CA PHE A 60 -8.82 0.60 7.21
C PHE A 60 -7.68 0.64 8.24
N THR A 61 -6.73 1.57 8.10
CA THR A 61 -5.55 1.65 8.96
C THR A 61 -5.87 2.27 10.33
N LEU A 62 -6.74 3.29 10.38
CA LEU A 62 -7.07 4.02 11.61
C LEU A 62 -7.72 3.13 12.70
N PRO A 63 -8.73 2.29 12.40
CA PRO A 63 -9.24 1.33 13.37
C PRO A 63 -8.16 0.36 13.85
N GLY A 64 -7.25 -0.05 12.96
CA GLY A 64 -6.10 -0.88 13.32
C GLY A 64 -5.23 -0.23 14.39
N LEU A 65 -4.96 1.08 14.29
CA LEU A 65 -4.19 1.80 15.30
C LEU A 65 -4.88 1.73 16.66
N ALA A 66 -6.18 2.02 16.75
CA ALA A 66 -6.92 1.94 18.02
C ALA A 66 -6.94 0.51 18.58
N LEU A 67 -7.15 -0.49 17.72
CA LEU A 67 -7.22 -1.89 18.10
C LEU A 67 -5.86 -2.49 18.50
N SER A 68 -4.73 -1.91 18.06
CA SER A 68 -3.40 -2.35 18.48
C SER A 68 -3.12 -2.15 19.98
N PHE A 69 -3.96 -1.36 20.68
CA PHE A 69 -3.88 -1.17 22.12
C PHE A 69 -4.75 -2.17 22.92
N PHE A 70 -5.64 -2.95 22.28
CA PHE A 70 -6.63 -3.79 22.96
C PHE A 70 -6.86 -5.16 22.28
N PRO A 71 -6.13 -6.23 22.68
CA PRO A 71 -5.01 -6.25 23.62
C PRO A 71 -3.77 -5.59 23.01
N PHE A 72 -2.95 -4.98 23.86
CA PHE A 72 -1.76 -4.28 23.41
C PHE A 72 -0.79 -5.22 22.69
N SER A 73 -0.36 -4.85 21.49
CA SER A 73 0.69 -5.57 20.79
C SER A 73 1.61 -4.64 20.00
N TRP A 74 2.91 -4.74 20.30
CA TRP A 74 3.97 -3.97 19.68
C TRP A 74 4.07 -4.20 18.17
N VAL A 75 3.79 -5.42 17.70
CA VAL A 75 3.90 -5.78 16.27
C VAL A 75 2.82 -5.06 15.47
N GLU A 76 1.58 -5.14 15.93
CA GLU A 76 0.40 -4.50 15.37
C GLU A 76 0.51 -2.96 15.43
N LEU A 77 1.05 -2.42 16.52
CA LEU A 77 1.32 -0.99 16.65
C LEU A 77 2.39 -0.52 15.66
N LEU A 78 3.53 -1.20 15.61
CA LEU A 78 4.60 -0.85 14.67
C LEU A 78 4.12 -0.94 13.22
N PHE A 79 3.34 -1.98 12.91
CA PHE A 79 2.75 -2.17 11.58
C PHE A 79 1.79 -1.04 11.20
N THR A 80 0.90 -0.64 12.11
CA THR A 80 -0.08 0.42 11.85
C THR A 80 0.61 1.77 11.70
N VAL A 81 1.60 2.08 12.53
CA VAL A 81 2.43 3.29 12.40
C VAL A 81 3.18 3.30 11.07
N TRP A 82 3.85 2.19 10.70
CA TRP A 82 4.54 2.08 9.41
C TRP A 82 3.59 2.26 8.23
N SER A 83 2.39 1.67 8.30
CA SER A 83 1.35 1.84 7.28
C SER A 83 0.91 3.30 7.15
N LEU A 84 0.72 4.01 8.28
CA LEU A 84 0.39 5.43 8.28
C LEU A 84 1.49 6.29 7.66
N ILE A 85 2.77 5.98 7.92
CA ILE A 85 3.90 6.67 7.29
C ILE A 85 3.85 6.49 5.76
N LEU A 86 3.61 5.28 5.26
CA LEU A 86 3.48 5.04 3.82
C LEU A 86 2.30 5.79 3.21
N LEU A 87 1.15 5.81 3.90
CA LEU A 87 -0.02 6.57 3.47
C LEU A 87 0.24 8.07 3.45
N TYR A 88 0.97 8.58 4.44
CA TYR A 88 1.40 9.97 4.47
C TYR A 88 2.29 10.30 3.28
N ILE A 89 3.31 9.48 2.98
CA ILE A 89 4.20 9.68 1.84
C ILE A 89 3.41 9.65 0.53
N ALA A 90 2.52 8.67 0.34
CA ALA A 90 1.67 8.56 -0.84
C ALA A 90 0.73 9.76 -1.00
N GLY A 91 0.13 10.23 0.09
CA GLY A 91 -0.69 11.43 0.13
C GLY A 91 0.10 12.69 -0.21
N ALA A 92 1.30 12.85 0.35
CA ALA A 92 2.18 13.98 0.07
C ALA A 92 2.55 14.05 -1.42
N GLN A 93 2.80 12.91 -2.06
CA GLN A 93 3.03 12.83 -3.51
C GLN A 93 1.80 13.27 -4.33
N LEU A 94 0.60 12.91 -3.90
CA LEU A 94 -0.64 13.37 -4.55
C LEU A 94 -0.91 14.86 -4.36
N VAL A 95 -0.62 15.41 -3.18
CA VAL A 95 -0.71 16.86 -2.93
C VAL A 95 0.32 17.61 -3.78
N ARG A 96 1.52 17.05 -3.93
CA ARG A 96 2.59 17.59 -4.79
C ARG A 96 2.48 17.14 -6.24
N TRP A 97 1.27 16.84 -6.74
CA TRP A 97 1.05 16.32 -8.09
C TRP A 97 1.71 17.15 -9.19
N LYS A 98 1.75 18.49 -9.05
CA LYS A 98 2.44 19.37 -10.00
C LYS A 98 3.92 19.03 -10.16
N GLN A 99 4.61 18.64 -9.09
CA GLN A 99 6.01 18.21 -9.13
C GLN A 99 6.10 16.77 -9.66
N SER A 100 5.26 15.86 -9.15
CA SER A 100 5.28 14.46 -9.55
C SER A 100 5.01 14.28 -11.05
N ARG A 101 4.08 15.05 -11.65
CA ARG A 101 3.82 15.00 -13.10
C ARG A 101 4.99 15.50 -13.93
N MET A 102 5.76 16.48 -13.45
CA MET A 102 6.96 16.95 -14.15
C MET A 102 8.03 15.85 -14.17
N LEU A 103 8.24 15.19 -13.03
CA LEU A 103 9.18 14.07 -12.91
C LEU A 103 8.80 12.90 -13.82
N ILE A 104 7.50 12.55 -13.88
CA ILE A 104 6.99 11.49 -14.75
C ILE A 104 7.26 11.81 -16.24
N ARG A 105 7.08 13.07 -16.65
CA ARG A 105 7.30 13.50 -18.04
C ARG A 105 8.77 13.57 -18.43
N HIS A 106 9.65 13.98 -17.52
CA HIS A 106 11.08 14.16 -17.82
C HIS A 106 11.86 12.84 -17.84
N ASN A 107 11.28 11.76 -17.29
CA ASN A 107 11.96 10.47 -17.14
C ASN A 107 11.11 9.28 -17.63
N PRO A 108 10.62 9.27 -18.89
CA PRO A 108 9.73 8.23 -19.39
C PRO A 108 10.43 6.86 -19.48
N GLU A 109 11.72 6.83 -19.84
CA GLU A 109 12.48 5.58 -20.00
C GLU A 109 12.76 4.88 -18.66
N SER A 110 12.98 5.65 -17.59
CA SER A 110 13.22 5.08 -16.25
C SER A 110 11.93 4.80 -15.48
N LEU A 111 10.78 5.28 -15.98
CA LEU A 111 9.48 5.11 -15.34
C LEU A 111 9.06 3.64 -15.28
N ALA A 112 9.14 2.91 -16.39
CA ALA A 112 8.81 1.48 -16.42
C ALA A 112 9.71 0.66 -15.49
N LYS A 113 11.01 0.96 -15.45
CA LYS A 113 11.97 0.32 -14.53
C LYS A 113 11.62 0.61 -13.06
N THR A 114 11.23 1.84 -12.75
CA THR A 114 10.82 2.26 -11.40
C THR A 114 9.51 1.60 -10.99
N ILE A 115 8.52 1.53 -11.88
CA ILE A 115 7.26 0.82 -11.65
C ILE A 115 7.51 -0.67 -11.40
N ARG A 116 8.36 -1.31 -12.20
CA ARG A 116 8.69 -2.73 -12.02
C ARG A 116 9.35 -2.99 -10.67
N LYS A 117 10.30 -2.15 -10.26
CA LYS A 117 10.94 -2.21 -8.94
C LYS A 117 9.92 -1.99 -7.82
N GLY A 118 9.05 -0.98 -7.96
CA GLY A 118 7.96 -0.71 -7.02
C GLY A 118 7.03 -1.91 -6.89
N GLY A 119 6.64 -2.54 -8.01
CA GLY A 119 5.84 -3.76 -8.02
C GLY A 119 6.51 -4.91 -7.28
N ALA A 120 7.81 -5.12 -7.49
CA ALA A 120 8.56 -6.16 -6.77
C ALA A 120 8.62 -5.90 -5.26
N ILE A 121 8.84 -4.64 -4.85
CA ILE A 121 8.79 -4.23 -3.45
C ILE A 121 7.40 -4.48 -2.86
N MET A 122 6.33 -4.11 -3.58
CA MET A 122 4.96 -4.37 -3.15
C MET A 122 4.70 -5.86 -2.96
N MET A 123 5.20 -6.72 -3.86
CA MET A 123 5.09 -8.17 -3.70
C MET A 123 5.82 -8.66 -2.44
N SER A 124 7.07 -8.24 -2.23
CA SER A 124 7.85 -8.63 -1.05
C SER A 124 7.18 -8.19 0.26
N VAL A 125 6.68 -6.96 0.29
CA VAL A 125 5.90 -6.45 1.43
C VAL A 125 4.61 -7.25 1.61
N GLY A 126 3.88 -7.52 0.53
CA GLY A 126 2.65 -8.32 0.59
C GLY A 126 2.89 -9.71 1.18
N PHE A 127 4.00 -10.36 0.80
CA PHE A 127 4.40 -11.64 1.37
C PHE A 127 4.74 -11.52 2.87
N ALA A 128 5.49 -10.50 3.27
CA ALA A 128 5.79 -10.25 4.69
C ALA A 128 4.50 -10.02 5.51
N ILE A 129 3.50 -9.32 4.96
CA ILE A 129 2.19 -9.14 5.61
C ILE A 129 1.43 -10.46 5.74
N PHE A 130 1.52 -11.36 4.76
CA PHE A 130 0.96 -12.71 4.89
C PHE A 130 1.63 -13.53 6.00
N LEU A 131 2.94 -13.38 6.18
CA LEU A 131 3.63 -13.99 7.33
C LEU A 131 3.13 -13.41 8.67
N LEU A 132 2.83 -12.11 8.73
CA LEU A 132 2.17 -11.52 9.90
C LEU A 132 0.78 -12.11 10.13
N ALA A 133 -0.02 -12.31 9.08
CA ALA A 133 -1.31 -12.99 9.17
C ALA A 133 -1.16 -14.42 9.74
N TYR A 134 -0.17 -15.18 9.25
CA TYR A 134 0.14 -16.50 9.77
C TYR A 134 0.53 -16.47 11.26
N LEU A 135 1.35 -15.52 11.68
CA LEU A 135 1.73 -15.34 13.08
C LEU A 135 0.52 -15.03 13.97
N VAL A 136 -0.42 -14.21 13.48
CA VAL A 136 -1.67 -13.90 14.19
C VAL A 136 -2.52 -15.16 14.37
N VAL A 137 -2.66 -16.00 13.35
CA VAL A 137 -3.37 -17.29 13.47
C VAL A 137 -2.67 -18.19 14.48
N ASN A 138 -1.35 -18.35 14.37
CA ASN A 138 -0.59 -19.25 15.23
C ASN A 138 -0.68 -18.86 16.71
N ARG A 139 -0.59 -17.55 17.03
CA ARG A 139 -0.78 -17.01 18.40
C ARG A 139 -2.20 -17.18 18.94
N ALA A 140 -3.17 -17.40 18.07
CA ALA A 140 -4.57 -17.46 18.41
C ALA A 140 -5.11 -18.90 18.49
N THR A 141 -4.34 -19.88 18.00
CA THR A 141 -4.62 -21.33 18.08
C THR A 141 -3.74 -22.06 19.09
N GLY A 142 -2.60 -21.48 19.49
CA GLY A 142 -1.76 -21.98 20.59
C GLY A 142 -2.08 -21.28 21.90
#